data_AF-A0A4Y6UZC3-F1
#
_entry.id   AF-A0A4Y6UZC3-F1
#
_cell.length_a   1.000
_cell.length_b   1.000
_cell.length_c   1.000
_cell.angle_alpha   90.00
_cell.angle_beta   90.00
_cell.angle_gamma   90.00
#
_symmetry.space_group_name_H-M   'P 1'
#
loop_
_entity.id
_entity.type
_entity.pdbx_description
1 polymer ?
#
loop_
_entity_poly.entity_id
_entity_poly.type
_entity_poly.pdbx_seq_one_letter_code
_entity_poly.pdbx_strand_id
1 'polypeptide(L)' 'MGIILDMIKDKVECLQTYDFRELERAIDERVEINKGLLLRVKHVQHQVTFDPIRNKMLYSAVVHFAAN' A
#
# COMPACT_ATOMS: atom_id res chain seq x y z
N MET A 1 -36.21 -6.32 6.84
CA MET A 1 -34.81 -6.80 6.94
C MET A 1 -33.89 -5.60 6.87
N GLY A 2 -33.02 -5.42 7.87
CA GLY A 2 -31.99 -4.37 7.83
C GLY A 2 -30.72 -4.92 7.19
N ILE A 3 -30.12 -4.16 6.27
CA ILE A 3 -28.78 -4.47 5.75
C ILE A 3 -27.80 -3.99 6.83
N ILE A 4 -27.03 -4.92 7.40
CA ILE A 4 -25.88 -4.58 8.24
C ILE A 4 -24.67 -4.53 7.30
N LEU A 5 -24.16 -3.34 7.03
CA LEU A 5 -22.92 -3.14 6.31
C LEU A 5 -21.77 -3.21 7.32
N ASP A 6 -21.02 -4.31 7.29
CA ASP A 6 -19.74 -4.40 8.00
C ASP A 6 -18.65 -3.78 7.13
N MET A 7 -18.27 -2.53 7.44
CA MET A 7 -17.27 -1.81 6.67
C MET A 7 -15.87 -2.21 7.12
N ILE A 8 -14.99 -2.44 6.16
CA ILE A 8 -13.56 -2.55 6.41
C ILE A 8 -13.09 -1.26 7.09
N LYS A 9 -12.41 -1.39 8.22
CA LYS A 9 -11.89 -0.23 8.99
C LYS A 9 -10.40 -0.03 8.82
N ASP A 10 -9.66 -1.12 8.62
CA ASP A 10 -8.22 -1.12 8.50
C ASP A 10 -7.79 -2.09 7.41
N LYS A 11 -6.77 -1.70 6.67
CA LYS A 11 -6.13 -2.56 5.66
C LYS A 11 -4.65 -2.20 5.58
N VAL A 12 -3.80 -3.22 5.54
CA VAL A 12 -2.36 -3.05 5.32
C VAL A 12 -2.00 -3.71 4.01
N GLU A 13 -1.25 -3.00 3.18
CA GLU A 13 -0.73 -3.53 1.91
C GLU A 13 0.79 -3.41 1.86
N CYS A 14 1.45 -4.50 1.46
CA CYS A 14 2.90 -4.54 1.25
C CYS A 14 3.18 -4.50 -0.26
N LEU A 15 4.00 -3.53 -0.67
CA LEU A 15 4.39 -3.30 -2.06
C LEU A 15 5.91 -3.37 -2.16
N GLN A 16 6.42 -3.88 -3.27
CA GLN A 16 7.86 -3.87 -3.54
C GLN A 16 8.17 -3.87 -5.04
N THR A 17 9.24 -3.18 -5.42
CA THR A 17 9.72 -3.09 -6.81
C THR A 17 11.25 -2.91 -6.80
N TYR A 18 11.89 -3.10 -7.96
CA TYR A 18 13.32 -2.75 -8.15
C TYR A 18 13.52 -1.37 -8.78
N ASP A 19 12.45 -0.59 -8.90
CA ASP A 19 12.47 0.77 -9.44
C ASP A 19 11.58 1.67 -8.58
N PHE A 20 12.16 2.70 -7.97
CA PHE A 20 11.43 3.54 -7.02
C PHE A 20 10.20 4.23 -7.64
N ARG A 21 10.24 4.63 -8.92
CA ARG A 21 9.10 5.27 -9.59
C ARG A 21 7.95 4.28 -9.79
N GLU A 22 8.27 3.02 -10.07
CA GLU A 22 7.26 1.96 -10.12
C GLU A 22 6.66 1.69 -8.74
N LEU A 23 7.42 1.86 -7.65
CA LEU A 23 6.87 1.76 -6.29
C LEU A 23 5.90 2.91 -6.01
N GLU A 24 6.26 4.14 -6.36
CA GLU A 24 5.38 5.32 -6.25
C GLU A 24 4.08 5.12 -7.04
N ARG A 25 4.18 4.71 -8.32
CA ARG A 25 2.99 4.44 -9.14
C ARG A 25 2.11 3.35 -8.53
N ALA A 26 2.72 2.27 -8.03
CA ALA A 26 1.96 1.20 -7.37
C ALA A 26 1.25 1.69 -6.11
N ILE A 27 1.87 2.56 -5.31
CA ILE A 27 1.22 3.16 -4.14
C ILE A 27 0.02 4.01 -4.57
N ASP A 28 0.17 4.86 -5.59
CA ASP A 28 -0.92 5.71 -6.10
C ASP A 28 -2.10 4.88 -6.62
N GLU A 29 -1.83 3.80 -7.35
CA GLU A 29 -2.86 2.84 -7.79
C GLU A 29 -3.61 2.24 -6.59
N ARG A 30 -2.91 1.88 -5.51
CA ARG A 30 -3.56 1.38 -4.27
C ARG A 30 -4.34 2.47 -3.55
N VAL A 31 -3.90 3.72 -3.61
CA VAL A 31 -4.66 4.85 -3.06
C VAL A 31 -6.01 4.98 -3.77
N GLU A 32 -6.04 4.95 -5.10
CA GLU A 32 -7.30 5.04 -5.86
C GLU A 32 -8.25 3.87 -5.58
N ILE A 33 -7.72 2.64 -5.49
CA ILE A 33 -8.53 1.47 -5.13
C ILE A 33 -9.14 1.61 -3.73
N ASN A 34 -8.34 2.04 -2.74
CA ASN A 34 -8.77 2.11 -1.35
C ASN A 34 -9.70 3.31 -1.07
N LYS A 35 -9.65 4.38 -1.88
CA LYS A 35 -10.68 5.43 -1.88
C LYS A 35 -12.06 4.85 -2.18
N GLY A 36 -12.16 3.91 -3.13
CA GLY A 36 -13.41 3.19 -3.44
C GLY A 36 -13.93 2.34 -2.27
N LEU A 37 -13.07 1.98 -1.32
CA LEU A 37 -13.41 1.26 -0.10
C LEU A 37 -13.68 2.20 1.10
N LEU A 38 -13.75 3.52 0.87
CA LEU A 38 -13.87 4.54 1.92
C LEU A 38 -12.71 4.54 2.93
N LEU A 39 -11.54 4.02 2.52
CA LEU A 39 -10.32 4.05 3.31
C LEU A 39 -9.40 5.17 2.81
N ARG A 40 -8.63 5.74 3.72
CA ARG A 40 -7.57 6.73 3.40
C ARG A 40 -6.21 6.24 3.88
N VAL A 41 -5.14 6.81 3.33
CA VAL A 41 -3.79 6.56 3.83
C VAL A 41 -3.68 7.07 5.27
N LYS A 42 -3.36 6.15 6.18
CA LYS A 42 -3.05 6.43 7.58
C LYS A 42 -1.54 6.60 7.79
N HIS A 43 -0.75 5.72 7.17
CA HIS A 43 0.70 5.73 7.27
C HIS A 43 1.34 5.02 6.07
N VAL A 44 2.54 5.46 5.67
CA VAL A 44 3.38 4.78 4.69
C VAL A 44 4.79 4.63 5.27
N GLN A 45 5.24 3.39 5.41
CA GLN A 45 6.61 3.08 5.81
C GLN A 45 7.40 2.59 4.60
N HIS A 46 8.55 3.19 4.33
CA HIS A 46 9.46 2.75 3.28
C HIS A 46 10.65 1.97 3.86
N GLN A 47 11.15 1.01 3.08
CA GLN A 47 12.42 0.34 3.32
C GLN A 47 13.14 0.10 1.99
N VAL A 48 14.47 0.16 2.02
CA VAL A 48 15.32 -0.19 0.89
C VAL A 48 16.33 -1.24 1.34
N THR A 49 16.42 -2.33 0.60
CA THR A 49 17.34 -3.44 0.88
C THR A 49 18.14 -3.77 -0.36
N PHE A 50 19.45 -3.92 -0.24
CA PHE A 50 20.26 -4.40 -1.36
C PHE A 50 20.04 -5.90 -1.57
N ASP A 51 19.66 -6.29 -2.79
CA ASP A 51 19.52 -7.68 -3.21
C ASP A 51 20.82 -8.15 -3.88
N PRO A 52 21.63 -8.99 -3.22
CA PRO A 52 22.92 -9.41 -3.75
C PRO A 52 22.80 -10.38 -4.94
N ILE A 53 21.67 -11.06 -5.10
CA ILE A 53 21.45 -12.01 -6.21
C ILE A 53 21.16 -11.23 -7.50
N ARG A 54 20.37 -10.15 -7.39
CA ARG A 54 20.01 -9.29 -8.52
C ARG A 54 20.95 -8.11 -8.72
N ASN A 55 21.86 -7.87 -7.78
CA ASN A 55 22.75 -6.70 -7.74
C ASN A 55 21.97 -5.38 -7.92
N LYS A 56 20.84 -5.24 -7.22
CA LYS A 56 19.94 -4.09 -7.30
C LYS A 56 19.38 -3.73 -5.93
N MET A 57 18.95 -2.49 -5.77
CA MET A 57 18.14 -2.08 -4.62
C MET A 57 16.71 -2.60 -4.80
N LEU A 58 16.19 -3.26 -3.79
CA LEU A 58 14.77 -3.59 -3.63
C LEU A 58 14.12 -2.50 -2.78
N TYR A 59 13.16 -1.79 -3.36
CA TYR A 59 12.36 -0.78 -2.69
C TYR A 59 11.06 -1.42 -2.23
N SER A 60 10.70 -1.22 -0.96
CA SER A 60 9.44 -1.73 -0.42
C SER A 60 8.71 -0.65 0.38
N ALA A 61 7.39 -0.79 0.43
CA ALA A 61 6.53 0.05 1.24
C ALA A 61 5.44 -0.78 1.93
N VAL A 62 5.15 -0.43 3.18
CA VAL A 62 3.96 -0.90 3.90
C VAL A 62 3.01 0.28 4.01
N VAL A 63 1.84 0.17 3.38
CA VAL A 63 0.81 1.20 3.36
C VAL A 63 -0.33 0.77 4.27
N HIS A 64 -0.56 1.54 5.34
CA HIS A 64 -1.73 1.37 6.21
C HIS A 64 -2.83 2.29 5.72
N PHE A 65 -3.94 1.70 5.28
CA PHE A 65 -5.20 2.35 4.97
C PHE A 65 -6.18 2.18 6.14
N ALA A 66 -6.89 3.24 6.49
CA ALA A 66 -7.90 3.19 7.54
C ALA A 66 -9.12 4.04 7.19
N ALA A 67 -10.28 3.65 7.71
CA ALA A 67 -11.44 4.52 7.78
C ALA A 67 -11.14 5.72 8.72
N ASN A 68 -11.82 6.84 8.50
CA ASN A 68 -11.70 8.03 9.36
C ASN A 68 -12.04 7.75 10.83
#